data_AF-A0A7W0JF52-F1
#
_entry.id   AF-A0A7W0JF52-F1
#
_cell.length_a   1.000
_cell.length_b   1.000
_cell.length_c   1.000
_cell.angle_alpha   90.00
_cell.angle_beta   90.00
_cell.angle_gamma   90.00
#
_symmetry.space_group_name_H-M   'P 1'
#
loop_
_entity.id
_entity.type
_entity.pdbx_description
1 polymer ?
#
loop_
_entity_poly.entity_id
_entity_poly.type
_entity_poly.pdbx_seq_one_letter_code
_entity_poly.pdbx_strand_id
1 'polypeptide(L)'
;MSTSTNEAYLDSGESLREQPRAEGRQSEAHGVPLGPLPIQISVLLGRIEPRLMREIVSPLFDEMARLLSYLHLIESGLAEDDSLQKTGIIFRLVHEKTLVLLRQLEAGRQSAAHFDEGVCGVLDGMSFAIRHELRRVFKDEVPELNGSQHAQLSRAVLVRAYGLLHNCFQQSTITLAQAFDPSLDGPQLFDDYRVKVQQSLVLYGELLALLGRVRDARMSSGVLSKHSLANHLKHFREETLHFLMYKDWAEFEGFVGEVLRTYDKPDDFAPVLQKFDSYLGTLLSHVGMRDALRSRPPAGARPDA
;
A
#
# COMPACT_ATOMS: atom_id res chain seq x y z
N MET A 1 57.86 -37.04 56.21
CA MET A 1 57.41 -36.29 55.02
C MET A 1 56.23 -35.43 55.48
N SER A 2 56.43 -34.51 56.42
CA SER A 2 57.04 -33.17 56.27
C SER A 2 56.17 -32.27 55.39
N THR A 3 55.31 -31.45 56.01
CA THR A 3 55.39 -29.96 56.10
C THR A 3 54.96 -29.27 54.79
N SER A 4 54.25 -28.14 54.69
CA SER A 4 53.76 -27.07 55.57
C SER A 4 52.92 -26.18 54.62
N THR A 5 51.76 -25.64 55.01
CA THR A 5 51.57 -24.30 55.62
C THR A 5 51.65 -23.11 54.64
N ASN A 6 50.56 -22.33 54.66
CA ASN A 6 50.44 -20.86 54.59
C ASN A 6 50.40 -20.04 53.28
N GLU A 7 49.29 -19.29 53.19
CA GLU A 7 49.17 -17.81 53.24
C GLU A 7 50.28 -16.97 52.58
N ALA A 8 49.90 -16.07 51.67
CA ALA A 8 49.70 -14.65 52.01
C ALA A 8 49.40 -13.79 50.76
N TYR A 9 48.40 -12.92 50.92
CA TYR A 9 48.33 -11.52 50.50
C TYR A 9 49.55 -10.91 49.78
N LEU A 10 49.30 -10.15 48.69
CA LEU A 10 49.60 -8.71 48.59
C LEU A 10 49.19 -8.12 47.22
N ASP A 11 48.25 -7.18 47.30
CA ASP A 11 48.27 -5.82 46.73
C ASP A 11 49.41 -5.45 45.76
N SER A 12 49.05 -4.94 44.58
CA SER A 12 49.86 -4.01 43.78
C SER A 12 48.94 -3.27 42.82
N GLY A 13 48.55 -2.07 43.24
CA GLY A 13 47.94 -1.07 42.37
C GLY A 13 48.90 -0.47 41.35
N GLU A 14 48.24 0.22 40.42
CA GLU A 14 48.69 1.34 39.61
C GLU A 14 49.52 1.13 38.33
N SER A 15 48.85 1.60 37.26
CA SER A 15 49.37 2.42 36.18
C SER A 15 49.96 1.69 34.98
N LEU A 16 49.20 1.71 33.88
CA LEU A 16 49.57 2.44 32.65
C LEU A 16 48.64 2.04 31.49
N ARG A 17 47.68 2.92 31.19
CA ARG A 17 47.51 3.60 29.88
C ARG A 17 46.04 3.95 29.64
N GLU A 18 45.76 5.21 29.90
CA GLU A 18 44.70 5.97 29.23
C GLU A 18 44.86 5.80 27.71
N GLN A 19 43.79 5.33 27.06
CA GLN A 19 43.59 5.52 25.63
C GLN A 19 42.38 6.43 25.42
N PRO A 20 42.42 7.32 24.41
CA PRO A 20 41.64 8.55 24.41
C PRO A 20 40.18 8.28 24.08
N ARG A 21 39.30 9.03 24.76
CA ARG A 21 37.92 9.25 24.35
C ARG A 21 37.89 9.70 22.88
N ALA A 22 37.41 8.82 22.00
CA ALA A 22 37.01 9.21 20.66
C ALA A 22 35.70 10.00 20.77
N GLU A 23 35.85 11.30 20.66
CA GLU A 23 34.80 12.28 20.49
C GLU A 23 33.94 11.97 19.26
N GLY A 24 32.63 12.18 19.43
CA GLY A 24 31.72 12.67 18.41
C GLY A 24 31.84 12.10 16.99
N ARG A 25 31.32 10.90 16.77
CA ARG A 25 30.62 10.65 15.50
C ARG A 25 29.19 11.10 15.68
N GLN A 26 28.94 12.32 15.23
CA GLN A 26 27.61 12.79 14.88
C GLN A 26 26.98 11.70 14.01
N SER A 27 25.97 11.03 14.58
CA SER A 27 25.11 10.13 13.85
C SER A 27 24.32 11.01 12.90
N GLU A 28 24.82 11.17 11.68
CA GLU A 28 24.05 11.71 10.57
C GLU A 28 22.81 10.84 10.44
N ALA A 29 21.69 11.38 10.94
CA ALA A 29 20.37 10.86 10.71
C ALA A 29 20.26 10.56 9.22
N HIS A 30 20.27 9.27 8.86
CA HIS A 30 19.89 8.79 7.55
C HIS A 30 18.39 9.06 7.39
N GLY A 31 18.06 10.33 7.17
CA GLY A 31 16.74 10.76 6.78
C GLY A 31 16.48 10.20 5.39
N VAL A 32 15.42 9.42 5.27
CA VAL A 32 14.82 9.09 3.98
C VAL A 32 14.64 10.42 3.22
N PRO A 33 15.08 10.53 1.94
CA PRO A 33 14.88 11.74 1.16
C PRO A 33 13.40 12.11 1.18
N LEU A 34 13.11 13.33 1.65
CA LEU A 34 11.76 13.89 1.65
C LEU A 34 11.26 13.96 0.21
N GLY A 35 10.23 13.19 -0.13
CA GLY A 35 9.48 13.43 -1.36
C GLY A 35 8.85 14.82 -1.28
N PRO A 36 9.01 15.69 -2.29
CA PRO A 36 8.38 17.01 -2.28
C PRO A 36 6.86 16.86 -2.30
N LEU A 37 6.15 17.78 -1.64
CA LEU A 37 4.70 17.90 -1.80
C LEU A 37 4.35 18.06 -3.28
N PRO A 38 3.27 17.44 -3.77
CA PRO A 38 2.71 17.76 -5.08
C PRO A 38 2.58 19.28 -5.26
N ILE A 39 2.98 19.79 -6.42
CA ILE A 39 3.00 21.23 -6.73
C ILE A 39 1.63 21.88 -6.47
N GLN A 40 0.57 21.13 -6.77
CA GLN A 40 -0.83 21.51 -6.56
C GLN A 40 -1.13 21.79 -5.10
N ILE A 41 -0.56 21.03 -4.16
CA ILE A 41 -0.69 21.27 -2.71
C ILE A 41 0.07 22.52 -2.32
N SER A 42 1.28 22.75 -2.84
CA SER A 42 2.02 23.99 -2.56
C SER A 42 1.27 25.23 -3.06
N VAL A 43 0.64 25.15 -4.25
CA VAL A 43 -0.22 26.22 -4.79
C VAL A 43 -1.45 26.43 -3.92
N LEU A 44 -2.11 25.35 -3.49
CA LEU A 44 -3.26 25.39 -2.59
C LEU A 44 -2.91 26.12 -1.29
N LEU A 45 -1.83 25.68 -0.62
CA LEU A 45 -1.36 26.27 0.64
C LEU A 45 -1.12 27.78 0.51
N GLY A 46 -0.59 28.25 -0.62
CA GLY A 46 -0.38 29.68 -0.88
C GLY A 46 -1.67 30.52 -0.92
N ARG A 47 -2.83 29.89 -1.14
CA ARG A 47 -4.14 30.54 -1.28
C ARG A 47 -5.01 30.44 -0.03
N ILE A 48 -4.67 29.57 0.93
CA ILE A 48 -5.46 29.38 2.15
C ILE A 48 -5.39 30.64 3.01
N GLU A 49 -6.54 31.23 3.30
CA GLU A 49 -6.73 32.29 4.28
C GLU A 49 -7.80 31.87 5.30
N PRO A 50 -7.71 32.29 6.57
CA PRO A 50 -6.66 33.13 7.15
C PRO A 50 -5.30 32.41 7.29
N ARG A 51 -4.19 33.15 7.36
CA ARG A 51 -2.84 32.60 7.59
C ARG A 51 -2.74 31.57 8.73
N LEU A 52 -3.48 31.78 9.82
CA LEU A 52 -3.52 30.83 10.93
C LEU A 52 -4.07 29.45 10.49
N MET A 53 -5.06 29.41 9.60
CA MET A 53 -5.55 28.15 9.04
C MET A 53 -4.46 27.44 8.23
N ARG A 54 -3.70 28.20 7.44
CA ARG A 54 -2.55 27.66 6.70
C ARG A 54 -1.50 27.07 7.64
N GLU A 55 -1.19 27.74 8.75
CA GLU A 55 -0.25 27.26 9.76
C GLU A 55 -0.74 25.97 10.44
N ILE A 56 -2.05 25.78 10.57
CA ILE A 56 -2.67 24.55 11.09
C ILE A 56 -2.53 23.39 10.10
N VAL A 57 -2.84 23.62 8.81
CA VAL A 57 -2.96 22.51 7.84
C VAL A 57 -1.67 22.17 7.08
N SER A 58 -0.73 23.12 6.95
CA SER A 58 0.54 22.85 6.24
C SER A 58 1.32 21.68 6.85
N PRO A 59 1.50 21.60 8.19
CA PRO A 59 2.18 20.47 8.80
C PRO A 59 1.49 19.12 8.57
N LEU A 60 0.17 19.12 8.41
CA LEU A 60 -0.61 17.90 8.14
C LEU A 60 -0.34 17.39 6.73
N PHE A 61 -0.33 18.28 5.73
CA PHE A 61 0.05 17.92 4.37
C PHE A 61 1.50 17.41 4.31
N ASP A 62 2.42 18.08 4.99
CA ASP A 62 3.82 17.66 5.05
C ASP A 62 3.97 16.25 5.65
N GLU A 63 3.26 15.95 6.73
CA GLU A 63 3.32 14.62 7.36
C GLU A 63 2.66 13.54 6.49
N MET A 64 1.55 13.84 5.81
CA MET A 64 0.94 12.91 4.84
C MET A 64 1.88 12.60 3.68
N ALA A 65 2.57 13.60 3.12
CA ALA A 65 3.57 13.40 2.07
C ALA A 65 4.75 12.55 2.54
N ARG A 66 5.20 12.74 3.79
CA ARG A 66 6.22 11.89 4.42
C ARG A 66 5.74 10.44 4.55
N LEU A 67 4.52 10.22 5.03
CA LEU A 67 3.93 8.88 5.15
C LEU A 67 3.83 8.18 3.79
N LEU A 68 3.37 8.88 2.76
CA LEU A 68 3.33 8.36 1.39
C LEU A 68 4.73 8.02 0.85
N SER A 69 5.75 8.83 1.17
CA SER A 69 7.13 8.54 0.82
C SER A 69 7.65 7.26 1.47
N TYR A 70 7.34 7.02 2.76
CA TYR A 70 7.67 5.75 3.42
C TYR A 70 6.94 4.57 2.79
N LEU A 71 5.68 4.75 2.38
CA LEU A 71 4.94 3.72 1.67
C LEU A 71 5.57 3.40 0.30
N HIS A 72 6.10 4.39 -0.41
CA HIS A 72 6.83 4.14 -1.66
C HIS A 72 8.11 3.31 -1.45
N LEU A 73 8.82 3.49 -0.32
CA LEU A 73 9.93 2.61 0.06
C LEU A 73 9.46 1.18 0.36
N ILE A 74 8.30 1.03 1.01
CA ILE A 74 7.68 -0.28 1.23
C ILE A 74 7.33 -0.93 -0.10
N GLU A 75 6.72 -0.21 -1.05
CA GLU A 75 6.39 -0.72 -2.39
C GLU A 75 7.64 -1.23 -3.11
N SER A 76 8.71 -0.44 -3.09
CA SER A 76 10.01 -0.82 -3.67
C SER A 76 10.57 -2.07 -2.99
N GLY A 77 10.52 -2.14 -1.66
CA GLY A 77 10.94 -3.32 -0.90
C GLY A 77 10.10 -4.56 -1.21
N LEU A 78 8.79 -4.41 -1.39
CA LEU A 78 7.91 -5.52 -1.77
C LEU A 78 8.20 -6.06 -3.17
N ALA A 79 8.82 -5.29 -4.05
CA ALA A 79 9.26 -5.76 -5.36
C ALA A 79 10.52 -6.65 -5.27
N GLU A 80 11.34 -6.49 -4.22
CA GLU A 80 12.59 -7.23 -3.99
C GLU A 80 12.39 -8.35 -2.94
N ASP A 81 12.38 -9.62 -3.36
CA ASP A 81 12.04 -10.78 -2.52
C ASP A 81 12.92 -10.94 -1.24
N ASP A 82 14.17 -10.46 -1.27
CA ASP A 82 15.11 -10.56 -0.14
C ASP A 82 14.90 -9.47 0.95
N SER A 83 13.88 -8.61 0.82
CA SER A 83 13.76 -7.39 1.65
C SER A 83 12.60 -7.39 2.67
N LEU A 84 11.81 -8.46 2.78
CA LEU A 84 10.55 -8.44 3.55
C LEU A 84 10.72 -8.05 5.03
N GLN A 85 11.83 -8.43 5.67
CA GLN A 85 12.11 -7.98 7.05
C GLN A 85 12.40 -6.47 7.12
N LYS A 86 13.16 -5.92 6.17
CA LYS A 86 13.43 -4.47 6.07
C LYS A 86 12.11 -3.72 5.80
N THR A 87 11.28 -4.25 4.92
CA THR A 87 9.94 -3.73 4.63
C THR A 87 9.08 -3.71 5.90
N GLY A 88 9.10 -4.76 6.72
CA GLY A 88 8.41 -4.80 8.01
C GLY A 88 8.89 -3.74 9.01
N ILE A 89 10.19 -3.41 9.01
CA ILE A 89 10.73 -2.30 9.83
C ILE A 89 10.14 -0.96 9.39
N ILE A 90 10.04 -0.72 8.08
CA ILE A 90 9.46 0.53 7.56
C ILE A 90 7.96 0.61 7.90
N PHE A 91 7.22 -0.50 7.86
CA PHE A 91 5.82 -0.53 8.34
C PHE A 91 5.68 -0.08 9.80
N ARG A 92 6.55 -0.55 10.70
CA ARG A 92 6.55 -0.08 12.09
C ARG A 92 6.87 1.41 12.20
N LEU A 93 7.79 1.92 11.39
CA LEU A 93 8.05 3.35 11.33
C LEU A 93 6.81 4.13 10.88
N VAL A 94 6.10 3.65 9.84
CA VAL A 94 4.83 4.23 9.38
C VAL A 94 3.80 4.24 10.49
N HIS A 95 3.68 3.16 11.28
CA HIS A 95 2.80 3.10 12.44
C HIS A 95 3.08 4.24 13.42
N GLU A 96 4.32 4.34 13.89
CA GLU A 96 4.72 5.36 14.86
C GLU A 96 4.51 6.79 14.33
N LYS A 97 4.83 7.02 13.05
CA LYS A 97 4.60 8.33 12.40
C LYS A 97 3.12 8.63 12.23
N THR A 98 2.29 7.63 11.95
CA THR A 98 0.83 7.82 11.88
C THR A 98 0.24 8.18 13.25
N LEU A 99 0.76 7.62 14.33
CA LEU A 99 0.37 8.03 15.69
C LEU A 99 0.75 9.48 15.99
N VAL A 100 1.88 9.97 15.45
CA VAL A 100 2.23 11.40 15.52
C VAL A 100 1.24 12.24 14.72
N LEU A 101 0.93 11.85 13.48
CA LEU A 101 -0.08 12.53 12.65
C LEU A 101 -1.44 12.61 13.34
N LEU A 102 -1.92 11.52 13.97
CA LEU A 102 -3.20 11.52 14.70
C LEU A 102 -3.23 12.54 15.84
N ARG A 103 -2.09 12.77 16.52
CA ARG A 103 -1.99 13.83 17.54
C ARG A 103 -2.02 15.22 16.92
N GLN A 104 -1.36 15.40 15.77
CA GLN A 104 -1.38 16.67 15.04
C GLN A 104 -2.78 16.99 14.49
N LEU A 105 -3.51 16.00 13.98
CA LEU A 105 -4.89 16.16 13.52
C LEU A 105 -5.81 16.59 14.67
N GLU A 106 -5.68 15.99 15.85
CA GLU A 106 -6.48 16.39 17.01
C GLU A 106 -6.17 17.82 17.47
N ALA A 107 -4.89 18.19 17.52
CA ALA A 107 -4.49 19.57 17.84
C ALA A 107 -4.97 20.57 16.76
N GLY A 108 -4.89 20.17 15.49
CA GLY A 108 -5.38 20.96 14.36
C GLY A 108 -6.89 21.14 14.39
N ARG A 109 -7.65 20.10 14.76
CA ARG A 109 -9.10 20.13 14.93
C ARG A 109 -9.52 21.14 16.00
N GLN A 110 -8.88 21.09 17.17
CA GLN A 110 -9.14 22.03 18.25
C GLN A 110 -8.85 23.48 17.83
N SER A 111 -7.78 23.69 17.07
CA SER A 111 -7.41 25.01 16.56
C SER A 111 -8.36 25.50 15.46
N ALA A 112 -8.75 24.61 14.52
CA ALA A 112 -9.60 24.91 13.38
C ALA A 112 -11.06 25.17 13.77
N ALA A 113 -11.54 24.60 14.88
CA ALA A 113 -12.90 24.81 15.40
C ALA A 113 -13.25 26.29 15.64
N HIS A 114 -12.24 27.16 15.78
CA HIS A 114 -12.42 28.60 15.94
C HIS A 114 -12.52 29.38 14.62
N PHE A 115 -12.20 28.74 13.49
CA PHE A 115 -12.08 29.40 12.19
C PHE A 115 -13.07 28.84 11.15
N ASP A 116 -13.18 27.51 11.07
CA ASP A 116 -13.98 26.84 10.04
C ASP A 116 -14.48 25.49 10.54
N GLU A 117 -15.80 25.39 10.72
CA GLU A 117 -16.47 24.16 11.17
C GLU A 117 -16.40 23.03 10.12
N GLY A 118 -16.35 23.37 8.83
CA GLY A 118 -16.18 22.42 7.74
C GLY A 118 -14.80 21.76 7.78
N VAL A 119 -13.74 22.57 7.92
CA VAL A 119 -12.38 22.04 8.08
C VAL A 119 -12.27 21.22 9.36
N CYS A 120 -12.87 21.67 10.47
CA CYS A 120 -12.92 20.90 11.72
C CYS A 120 -13.56 19.51 11.51
N GLY A 121 -14.70 19.44 10.81
CA GLY A 121 -15.36 18.19 10.46
C GLY A 121 -14.51 17.28 9.56
N VAL A 122 -13.78 17.86 8.59
CA VAL A 122 -12.84 17.11 7.76
C VAL A 122 -11.71 16.50 8.59
N LEU A 123 -11.10 17.27 9.50
CA LEU A 123 -10.01 16.77 10.36
C LEU A 123 -10.47 15.67 11.32
N ASP A 124 -11.72 15.75 11.83
CA ASP A 124 -12.32 14.70 12.65
C ASP A 124 -12.55 13.42 11.84
N GLY A 125 -13.16 13.54 10.66
CA GLY A 125 -13.38 12.43 9.73
C GLY A 125 -12.08 11.74 9.33
N MET A 126 -11.04 12.50 9.00
CA MET A 126 -9.70 11.99 8.71
C MET A 126 -9.11 11.24 9.92
N SER A 127 -9.20 11.82 11.12
CA SER A 127 -8.71 11.19 12.35
C SER A 127 -9.38 9.85 12.60
N PHE A 128 -10.69 9.77 12.39
CA PHE A 128 -11.45 8.52 12.48
C PHE A 128 -11.00 7.49 11.44
N ALA A 129 -10.95 7.88 10.15
CA ALA A 129 -10.60 6.99 9.06
C ALA A 129 -9.17 6.43 9.21
N ILE A 130 -8.20 7.29 9.52
CA ILE A 130 -6.81 6.88 9.72
C ILE A 130 -6.68 5.95 10.92
N ARG A 131 -7.34 6.26 12.05
CA ARG A 131 -7.31 5.39 13.23
C ARG A 131 -7.93 4.02 12.95
N HIS A 132 -9.02 3.99 12.19
CA HIS A 132 -9.68 2.76 11.77
C HIS A 132 -8.76 1.90 10.91
N GLU A 133 -8.21 2.46 9.83
CA GLU A 133 -7.34 1.71 8.91
C GLU A 133 -6.02 1.30 9.58
N LEU A 134 -5.45 2.16 10.43
CA LEU A 134 -4.25 1.80 11.19
C LEU A 134 -4.53 0.62 12.13
N ARG A 135 -5.64 0.64 12.87
CA ARG A 135 -6.05 -0.50 13.70
C ARG A 135 -6.25 -1.74 12.85
N ARG A 136 -6.98 -1.64 11.75
CA ARG A 136 -7.25 -2.77 10.86
C ARG A 136 -5.95 -3.42 10.37
N VAL A 137 -4.99 -2.63 9.90
CA VAL A 137 -3.72 -3.14 9.39
C VAL A 137 -2.89 -3.81 10.49
N PHE A 138 -2.67 -3.13 11.62
CA PHE A 138 -1.71 -3.60 12.62
C PHE A 138 -2.32 -4.57 13.64
N LYS A 139 -3.64 -4.56 13.85
CA LYS A 139 -4.31 -5.45 14.80
C LYS A 139 -4.98 -6.65 14.14
N ASP A 140 -5.63 -6.43 13.00
CA ASP A 140 -6.55 -7.41 12.43
C ASP A 140 -5.93 -8.15 11.22
N GLU A 141 -5.20 -7.44 10.34
CA GLU A 141 -4.62 -8.05 9.13
C GLU A 141 -3.18 -8.52 9.29
N VAL A 142 -2.33 -7.78 10.02
CA VAL A 142 -0.89 -8.08 10.17
C VAL A 142 -0.41 -7.91 11.62
N PRO A 143 -0.92 -8.72 12.57
CA PRO A 143 -0.49 -8.64 13.97
C PRO A 143 1.02 -8.87 14.14
N GLU A 144 1.66 -9.58 13.21
CA GLU A 144 3.10 -9.85 13.18
C GLU A 144 3.96 -8.57 13.13
N LEU A 145 3.43 -7.47 12.59
CA LEU A 145 4.13 -6.18 12.57
C LEU A 145 4.30 -5.57 13.96
N ASN A 146 3.45 -5.95 14.93
CA ASN A 146 3.52 -5.50 16.32
C ASN A 146 4.37 -6.41 17.22
N GLY A 147 4.76 -7.59 16.74
CA GLY A 147 5.50 -8.58 17.52
C GLY A 147 7.02 -8.34 17.51
N SER A 148 7.68 -8.73 18.60
CA SER A 148 9.14 -8.75 18.72
C SER A 148 9.79 -10.03 18.18
N GLN A 149 8.98 -11.01 17.75
CA GLN A 149 9.45 -12.34 17.33
C GLN A 149 9.52 -12.47 15.80
N HIS A 150 10.37 -13.40 15.35
CA HIS A 150 10.58 -13.81 13.96
C HIS A 150 9.35 -14.47 13.32
N ALA A 151 8.20 -13.79 13.31
CA ALA A 151 7.07 -14.23 12.52
C ALA A 151 7.43 -14.09 11.03
N GLN A 152 7.15 -15.14 10.26
CA GLN A 152 7.38 -15.12 8.81
C GLN A 152 6.35 -14.20 8.18
N LEU A 153 6.79 -12.97 7.85
CA LEU A 153 5.96 -12.01 7.13
C LEU A 153 5.67 -12.55 5.72
N SER A 154 4.39 -12.68 5.39
CA SER A 154 3.96 -13.02 4.04
C SER A 154 3.92 -11.76 3.17
N ARG A 155 4.54 -11.83 1.98
CA ARG A 155 4.47 -10.77 0.96
C ARG A 155 3.02 -10.38 0.64
N ALA A 156 2.14 -11.37 0.54
CA ALA A 156 0.70 -11.17 0.30
C ALA A 156 0.05 -10.20 1.29
N VAL A 157 0.40 -10.40 2.56
CA VAL A 157 -0.17 -9.70 3.71
C VAL A 157 0.40 -8.28 3.75
N LEU A 158 1.70 -8.13 3.51
CA LEU A 158 2.35 -6.81 3.45
C LEU A 158 1.87 -5.97 2.26
N VAL A 159 1.68 -6.55 1.07
CA VAL A 159 1.12 -5.87 -0.10
C VAL A 159 -0.29 -5.33 0.21
N ARG A 160 -1.10 -6.13 0.91
CA ARG A 160 -2.45 -5.72 1.30
C ARG A 160 -2.41 -4.57 2.32
N ALA A 161 -1.59 -4.69 3.36
CA ALA A 161 -1.39 -3.65 4.36
C ALA A 161 -0.91 -2.33 3.74
N TYR A 162 0.04 -2.41 2.80
CA TYR A 162 0.50 -1.27 2.02
C TYR A 162 -0.67 -0.63 1.27
N GLY A 163 -1.46 -1.41 0.53
CA GLY A 163 -2.58 -0.91 -0.25
C GLY A 163 -3.63 -0.18 0.60
N LEU A 164 -3.93 -0.69 1.79
CA LEU A 164 -4.87 -0.06 2.72
C LEU A 164 -4.35 1.29 3.23
N LEU A 165 -3.12 1.34 3.75
CA LEU A 165 -2.53 2.57 4.26
C LEU A 165 -2.31 3.61 3.15
N HIS A 166 -1.86 3.15 1.98
CA HIS A 166 -1.63 4.01 0.82
C HIS A 166 -2.91 4.69 0.37
N ASN A 167 -3.99 3.91 0.20
CA ASN A 167 -5.29 4.46 -0.15
C ASN A 167 -5.80 5.41 0.94
N CYS A 168 -5.69 5.02 2.21
CA CYS A 168 -6.12 5.85 3.34
C CYS A 168 -5.43 7.22 3.35
N PHE A 169 -4.10 7.28 3.21
CA PHE A 169 -3.36 8.54 3.21
C PHE A 169 -3.62 9.38 1.95
N GLN A 170 -3.73 8.76 0.77
CA GLN A 170 -4.12 9.49 -0.45
C GLN A 170 -5.51 10.11 -0.31
N GLN A 171 -6.51 9.33 0.12
CA GLN A 171 -7.88 9.83 0.29
C GLN A 171 -7.98 10.90 1.37
N SER A 172 -7.24 10.75 2.47
CA SER A 172 -7.17 11.79 3.52
C SER A 172 -6.55 13.08 2.97
N THR A 173 -5.52 12.97 2.13
CA THR A 173 -4.89 14.12 1.47
C THR A 173 -5.83 14.81 0.49
N ILE A 174 -6.52 14.04 -0.36
CA ILE A 174 -7.52 14.57 -1.31
C ILE A 174 -8.65 15.27 -0.55
N THR A 175 -9.18 14.63 0.48
CA THR A 175 -10.32 15.17 1.26
C THR A 175 -9.93 16.47 1.96
N LEU A 176 -8.72 16.55 2.54
CA LEU A 176 -8.21 17.78 3.13
C LEU A 176 -8.03 18.87 2.07
N ALA A 177 -7.50 18.53 0.89
CA ALA A 177 -7.32 19.50 -0.19
C ALA A 177 -8.67 20.04 -0.69
N GLN A 178 -9.66 19.18 -0.82
CA GLN A 178 -11.01 19.52 -1.27
C GLN A 178 -11.78 20.42 -0.29
N ALA A 179 -11.40 20.41 0.99
CA ALA A 179 -11.95 21.37 1.96
C ALA A 179 -11.59 22.83 1.61
N PHE A 180 -10.51 23.05 0.87
CA PHE A 180 -10.03 24.37 0.46
C PHE A 180 -10.22 24.65 -1.04
N ASP A 181 -10.17 23.61 -1.87
CA ASP A 181 -10.44 23.68 -3.30
C ASP A 181 -11.19 22.43 -3.78
N PRO A 182 -12.53 22.48 -3.88
CA PRO A 182 -13.35 21.34 -4.28
C PRO A 182 -13.07 20.81 -5.69
N SER A 183 -12.34 21.56 -6.52
CA SER A 183 -11.98 21.13 -7.88
C SER A 183 -10.78 20.18 -7.92
N LEU A 184 -10.03 20.07 -6.81
CA LEU A 184 -8.89 19.16 -6.73
C LEU A 184 -9.35 17.71 -6.64
N ASP A 185 -8.74 16.85 -7.46
CA ASP A 185 -8.99 15.41 -7.47
C ASP A 185 -7.70 14.57 -7.34
N GLY A 186 -7.86 13.26 -7.15
CA GLY A 186 -6.74 12.32 -7.04
C GLY A 186 -5.76 12.37 -8.22
N PRO A 187 -6.22 12.32 -9.48
CA PRO A 187 -5.37 12.44 -10.66
C PRO A 187 -4.54 13.73 -10.75
N GLN A 188 -5.02 14.85 -10.21
CA GLN A 188 -4.25 16.10 -10.15
C GLN A 188 -3.19 16.10 -9.06
N LEU A 189 -3.38 15.32 -7.99
CA LEU A 189 -2.50 15.30 -6.82
C LEU A 189 -1.46 14.17 -6.85
N PHE A 190 -1.75 13.07 -7.54
CA PHE A 190 -0.98 11.83 -7.46
C PHE A 190 -0.81 11.16 -8.85
N ASP A 191 0.43 11.06 -9.32
CA ASP A 191 0.76 10.43 -10.60
C ASP A 191 0.44 8.93 -10.62
N ASP A 192 0.60 8.25 -9.49
CA ASP A 192 0.31 6.83 -9.33
C ASP A 192 -1.20 6.54 -9.38
N TYR A 193 -2.06 7.54 -9.20
CA TYR A 193 -3.50 7.41 -9.45
C TYR A 193 -3.78 7.16 -10.93
N ARG A 194 -3.12 7.91 -11.83
CA ARG A 194 -3.23 7.70 -13.29
C ARG A 194 -2.68 6.33 -13.70
N VAL A 195 -1.57 5.92 -13.10
CA VAL A 195 -0.98 4.60 -13.35
C VAL A 195 -1.88 3.48 -12.85
N LYS A 196 -2.43 3.55 -11.63
CA LYS A 196 -3.35 2.55 -11.07
C LYS A 196 -4.68 2.48 -11.83
N VAL A 197 -5.17 3.61 -12.33
CA VAL A 197 -6.31 3.67 -13.27
C VAL A 197 -5.97 2.94 -14.56
N GLN A 198 -4.85 3.26 -15.18
CA GLN A 198 -4.41 2.61 -16.41
C GLN A 198 -4.20 1.10 -16.21
N GLN A 199 -3.56 0.69 -15.13
CA GLN A 199 -3.36 -0.72 -14.75
C GLN A 199 -4.69 -1.43 -14.48
N SER A 200 -5.64 -0.77 -13.83
CA SER A 200 -6.98 -1.33 -13.60
C SER A 200 -7.77 -1.44 -14.91
N LEU A 201 -7.59 -0.52 -15.87
CA LEU A 201 -8.18 -0.60 -17.21
C LEU A 201 -7.57 -1.75 -18.03
N VAL A 202 -6.24 -1.89 -18.03
CA VAL A 202 -5.53 -3.00 -18.68
C VAL A 202 -6.00 -4.33 -18.08
N LEU A 203 -5.99 -4.46 -16.74
CA LEU A 203 -6.48 -5.65 -16.05
C LEU A 203 -7.94 -5.98 -16.41
N TYR A 204 -8.82 -4.97 -16.41
CA TYR A 204 -10.23 -5.17 -16.72
C TYR A 204 -10.42 -5.64 -18.17
N GLY A 205 -9.72 -5.02 -19.12
CA GLY A 205 -9.76 -5.43 -20.53
C GLY A 205 -9.26 -6.86 -20.75
N GLU A 206 -8.14 -7.22 -20.11
CA GLU A 206 -7.56 -8.56 -20.19
C GLU A 206 -8.44 -9.62 -19.50
N LEU A 207 -9.04 -9.32 -18.35
CA LEU A 207 -10.00 -10.22 -17.69
C LEU A 207 -11.25 -10.43 -18.55
N LEU A 208 -11.75 -9.38 -19.20
CA LEU A 208 -12.89 -9.46 -20.12
C LEU A 208 -12.56 -10.31 -21.36
N ALA A 209 -11.37 -10.13 -21.94
CA ALA A 209 -10.88 -10.93 -23.05
C ALA A 209 -10.75 -12.41 -22.64
N LEU A 210 -10.16 -12.68 -21.47
CA LEU A 210 -10.00 -14.02 -20.93
C LEU A 210 -11.37 -14.71 -20.68
N LEU A 211 -12.33 -13.98 -20.10
CA LEU A 211 -13.70 -14.47 -19.92
C LEU A 211 -14.36 -14.84 -21.25
N GLY A 212 -14.17 -14.02 -22.29
CA GLY A 212 -14.60 -14.33 -23.66
C GLY A 212 -14.01 -15.64 -24.17
N ARG A 213 -12.69 -15.85 -24.01
CA ARG A 213 -12.02 -17.08 -24.43
C ARG A 213 -12.46 -18.32 -23.67
N VAL A 214 -12.75 -18.20 -22.37
CA VAL A 214 -13.32 -19.30 -21.56
C VAL A 214 -14.70 -19.70 -22.09
N ARG A 215 -15.54 -18.72 -22.45
CA ARG A 215 -16.87 -18.96 -23.04
C ARG A 215 -16.77 -19.59 -24.43
N ASP A 216 -15.87 -19.10 -25.27
CA ASP A 216 -15.61 -19.67 -26.59
C ASP A 216 -15.15 -21.14 -26.50
N ALA A 217 -14.22 -21.44 -25.59
CA ALA A 217 -13.72 -22.80 -25.35
C ALA A 217 -14.79 -23.74 -24.72
N ARG A 218 -15.83 -23.19 -24.10
CA ARG A 218 -17.01 -23.95 -23.65
C ARG A 218 -17.99 -24.26 -24.78
N MET A 219 -18.26 -23.28 -25.64
CA MET A 219 -19.24 -23.44 -26.73
C MET A 219 -18.65 -24.19 -27.92
N SER A 220 -17.33 -24.16 -28.10
CA SER A 220 -16.61 -24.83 -29.16
C SER A 220 -15.74 -25.95 -28.58
N SER A 221 -16.00 -27.19 -29.00
CA SER A 221 -15.13 -28.34 -28.72
C SER A 221 -13.85 -28.36 -29.59
N GLY A 222 -13.60 -27.29 -30.35
CA GLY A 222 -12.47 -27.18 -31.27
C GLY A 222 -11.13 -27.02 -30.57
N VAL A 223 -10.13 -27.76 -31.06
CA VAL A 223 -8.73 -27.71 -30.60
C VAL A 223 -8.14 -26.30 -30.67
N LEU A 224 -8.56 -25.49 -31.66
CA LEU A 224 -8.11 -24.10 -31.81
C LEU A 224 -8.57 -23.19 -30.66
N SER A 225 -9.81 -23.35 -30.18
CA SER A 225 -10.36 -22.57 -29.06
C SER A 225 -9.65 -22.89 -27.76
N LYS A 226 -9.31 -24.18 -27.54
CA LYS A 226 -8.52 -24.62 -26.40
C LYS A 226 -7.10 -24.06 -26.42
N HIS A 227 -6.41 -24.13 -27.56
CA HIS A 227 -5.06 -23.56 -27.71
C HIS A 227 -5.06 -22.04 -27.53
N SER A 228 -6.07 -21.35 -28.07
CA SER A 228 -6.22 -19.91 -27.87
C SER A 228 -6.39 -19.56 -26.39
N LEU A 229 -7.18 -20.33 -25.64
CA LEU A 229 -7.35 -20.13 -24.20
C LEU A 229 -6.04 -20.38 -23.44
N ALA A 230 -5.33 -21.47 -23.73
CA ALA A 230 -4.06 -21.79 -23.07
C ALA A 230 -2.98 -20.71 -23.30
N ASN A 231 -2.87 -20.20 -24.53
CA ASN A 231 -1.95 -19.12 -24.85
C ASN A 231 -2.31 -17.82 -24.12
N HIS A 232 -3.61 -17.50 -24.04
CA HIS A 232 -4.06 -16.30 -23.34
C HIS A 232 -3.89 -16.41 -21.83
N LEU A 233 -4.06 -17.60 -21.24
CA LEU A 233 -3.76 -17.86 -19.83
C LEU A 233 -2.28 -17.67 -19.51
N LYS A 234 -1.40 -18.13 -20.41
CA LYS A 234 0.05 -17.93 -20.28
C LYS A 234 0.39 -16.43 -20.34
N HIS A 235 -0.12 -15.73 -21.36
CA HIS A 235 0.08 -14.29 -21.49
C HIS A 235 -0.42 -13.52 -20.27
N PHE A 236 -1.64 -13.83 -19.79
CA PHE A 236 -2.19 -13.18 -18.60
C PHE A 236 -1.31 -13.42 -17.37
N ARG A 237 -0.80 -14.65 -17.17
CA ARG A 237 0.11 -14.96 -16.06
C ARG A 237 1.42 -14.18 -16.12
N GLU A 238 1.99 -14.04 -17.31
CA GLU A 238 3.29 -13.39 -17.52
C GLU A 238 3.18 -11.86 -17.45
N GLU A 239 2.13 -11.28 -18.04
CA GLU A 239 2.07 -9.85 -18.35
C GLU A 239 0.99 -9.07 -17.58
N THR A 240 -0.02 -9.74 -17.01
CA THR A 240 -1.21 -9.02 -16.47
C THR A 240 -1.53 -9.39 -15.02
N LEU A 241 -1.17 -10.60 -14.58
CA LEU A 241 -1.48 -11.11 -13.24
C LEU A 241 -0.99 -10.18 -12.15
N HIS A 242 0.13 -9.49 -12.39
CA HIS A 242 0.70 -8.56 -11.43
C HIS A 242 -0.16 -7.33 -11.12
N PHE A 243 -1.16 -7.02 -11.95
CA PHE A 243 -2.17 -5.98 -11.69
C PHE A 243 -3.35 -6.48 -10.83
N LEU A 244 -3.50 -7.80 -10.68
CA LEU A 244 -4.49 -8.41 -9.81
C LEU A 244 -4.08 -8.22 -8.34
N MET A 245 -5.06 -8.12 -7.43
CA MET A 245 -4.74 -8.09 -6.00
C MET A 245 -4.10 -9.42 -5.62
N TYR A 246 -3.01 -9.38 -4.83
CA TYR A 246 -2.24 -10.58 -4.50
C TYR A 246 -3.08 -11.71 -3.89
N LYS A 247 -4.13 -11.37 -3.12
CA LYS A 247 -5.06 -12.34 -2.53
C LYS A 247 -5.74 -13.24 -3.56
N ASP A 248 -5.94 -12.72 -4.77
CA ASP A 248 -6.66 -13.40 -5.84
C ASP A 248 -5.70 -14.23 -6.71
N TRP A 249 -4.37 -14.07 -6.56
CA TRP A 249 -3.38 -14.80 -7.38
C TRP A 249 -3.44 -16.30 -7.15
N ALA A 250 -3.50 -16.75 -5.89
CA ALA A 250 -3.49 -18.18 -5.56
C ALA A 250 -4.73 -18.89 -6.12
N GLU A 251 -5.89 -18.25 -6.03
CA GLU A 251 -7.14 -18.78 -6.58
C GLU A 251 -7.11 -18.80 -8.11
N PHE A 252 -6.64 -17.72 -8.73
CA PHE A 252 -6.47 -17.64 -10.19
C PHE A 252 -5.51 -18.72 -10.71
N GLU A 253 -4.31 -18.84 -10.13
CA GLU A 253 -3.32 -19.87 -10.49
C GLU A 253 -3.84 -21.28 -10.25
N GLY A 254 -4.66 -21.48 -9.19
CA GLY A 254 -5.38 -22.73 -8.96
C GLY A 254 -6.26 -23.12 -10.15
N PHE A 255 -7.08 -22.19 -10.64
CA PHE A 255 -7.91 -22.40 -11.82
C PHE A 255 -7.08 -22.63 -13.09
N VAL A 256 -6.01 -21.85 -13.33
CA VAL A 256 -5.11 -22.08 -14.47
C VAL A 256 -4.55 -23.51 -14.43
N GLY A 257 -4.10 -23.94 -13.26
CA GLY A 257 -3.57 -25.28 -13.06
C GLY A 257 -4.59 -26.39 -13.30
N GLU A 258 -5.86 -26.18 -12.94
CA GLU A 258 -6.96 -27.12 -13.22
C GLU A 258 -7.31 -27.16 -14.71
N VAL A 259 -7.38 -26.01 -15.38
CA VAL A 259 -7.66 -25.90 -16.83
C VAL A 259 -6.59 -26.62 -17.64
N LEU A 260 -5.31 -26.42 -17.30
CA LEU A 260 -4.20 -27.10 -17.99
C LEU A 260 -4.18 -28.61 -17.72
N ARG A 261 -4.54 -29.05 -16.50
CA ARG A 261 -4.60 -30.49 -16.15
C ARG A 261 -5.73 -31.24 -16.85
N THR A 262 -6.83 -30.55 -17.14
CA THR A 262 -8.03 -31.13 -17.77
C THR A 262 -8.08 -30.88 -19.28
N TYR A 263 -7.08 -30.20 -19.84
CA TYR A 263 -7.01 -29.78 -21.25
C TYR A 263 -7.35 -30.88 -22.27
N ASP A 264 -6.77 -32.07 -22.08
CA ASP A 264 -6.93 -33.24 -22.95
C ASP A 264 -8.13 -34.14 -22.57
N LYS A 265 -8.86 -33.82 -21.50
CA LYS A 265 -9.97 -34.63 -20.95
C LYS A 265 -11.31 -33.92 -21.15
N PRO A 266 -12.06 -34.20 -22.23
CA PRO A 266 -13.27 -33.44 -22.58
C PRO A 266 -14.32 -33.41 -21.47
N ASP A 267 -14.53 -34.54 -20.81
CA ASP A 267 -15.56 -34.72 -19.78
C ASP A 267 -15.24 -33.92 -18.49
N ASP A 268 -13.95 -33.74 -18.18
CA ASP A 268 -13.49 -32.98 -17.02
C ASP A 268 -13.27 -31.48 -17.34
N PHE A 269 -13.02 -31.15 -18.61
CA PHE A 269 -12.68 -29.79 -19.04
C PHE A 269 -13.88 -28.84 -18.97
N ALA A 270 -15.05 -29.27 -19.44
CA ALA A 270 -16.27 -28.47 -19.45
C ALA A 270 -16.70 -27.97 -18.04
N PRO A 271 -16.76 -28.82 -16.99
CA PRO A 271 -17.13 -28.36 -15.65
C PRO A 271 -16.08 -27.43 -15.02
N VAL A 272 -14.78 -27.60 -15.32
CA VAL A 272 -13.73 -26.68 -14.87
C VAL A 272 -13.92 -25.30 -15.50
N LEU A 273 -14.17 -25.22 -16.81
CA LEU A 273 -14.42 -23.94 -17.48
C LEU A 273 -15.70 -23.24 -16.98
N GLN A 274 -16.73 -23.99 -16.60
CA GLN A 274 -17.95 -23.41 -16.00
C GLN A 274 -17.65 -22.72 -14.66
N LYS A 275 -16.87 -23.37 -13.79
CA LYS A 275 -16.45 -22.79 -12.52
C LYS A 275 -15.56 -21.57 -12.75
N PHE A 276 -14.64 -21.67 -13.70
CA PHE A 276 -13.72 -20.57 -14.00
C PHE A 276 -14.42 -19.36 -14.63
N ASP A 277 -15.40 -19.56 -15.52
CA ASP A 277 -16.28 -18.49 -16.05
C ASP A 277 -17.01 -17.74 -14.91
N SER A 278 -17.53 -18.48 -13.93
CA SER A 278 -18.23 -17.90 -12.77
C SER A 278 -17.28 -17.11 -11.86
N TYR A 279 -16.08 -17.65 -11.60
CA TYR A 279 -15.03 -16.97 -10.87
C TYR A 279 -14.59 -15.68 -11.57
N LEU A 280 -14.26 -15.75 -12.86
CA LEU A 280 -13.83 -14.59 -13.65
C LEU A 280 -14.92 -13.52 -13.73
N GLY A 281 -16.18 -13.89 -13.86
CA GLY A 281 -17.30 -12.92 -13.82
C GLY A 281 -17.40 -12.17 -12.48
N THR A 282 -17.15 -12.88 -11.37
CA THR A 282 -17.10 -12.29 -10.02
C THR A 282 -15.87 -11.39 -9.86
N LEU A 283 -14.70 -11.86 -10.28
CA LEU A 283 -13.45 -11.11 -10.24
C LEU A 283 -13.53 -9.83 -11.08
N LEU A 284 -14.10 -9.92 -12.28
CA LEU A 284 -14.31 -8.78 -13.17
C LEU A 284 -15.25 -7.75 -12.54
N SER A 285 -16.30 -8.20 -11.85
CA SER A 285 -17.21 -7.31 -11.10
C SER A 285 -16.47 -6.60 -9.95
N HIS A 286 -15.64 -7.31 -9.20
CA HIS A 286 -14.80 -6.72 -8.15
C HIS A 286 -13.78 -5.71 -8.70
N VAL A 287 -13.13 -6.01 -9.82
CA VAL A 287 -12.19 -5.10 -10.48
C VAL A 287 -12.93 -3.87 -11.03
N GLY A 288 -14.11 -4.06 -11.64
CA GLY A 288 -14.96 -2.98 -12.14
C GLY A 288 -15.46 -2.02 -11.05
N MET A 289 -15.49 -2.48 -9.80
CA MET A 289 -15.86 -1.66 -8.64
C MET A 289 -14.71 -0.82 -8.07
N ARG A 290 -13.46 -0.95 -8.55
CA ARG A 290 -12.34 -0.13 -8.07
C ARG A 290 -12.60 1.36 -8.30
N ASP A 291 -12.29 2.20 -7.33
CA ASP A 291 -12.51 3.66 -7.39
C ASP A 291 -11.82 4.31 -8.61
N ALA A 292 -10.72 3.71 -9.05
CA ALA A 292 -10.00 4.05 -10.27
C ALA A 292 -10.84 3.97 -11.56
N LEU A 293 -11.89 3.13 -11.59
CA LEU A 293 -12.81 3.00 -12.73
C LEU A 293 -14.13 3.74 -12.51
N ARG A 294 -14.48 4.06 -11.26
CA ARG A 294 -15.71 4.79 -10.89
C ARG A 294 -15.61 6.30 -11.10
N SER A 295 -14.41 6.85 -11.15
CA SER A 295 -14.13 8.29 -11.33
C SER A 295 -14.32 8.79 -12.77
N ARG A 296 -14.75 7.93 -13.69
CA ARG A 296 -15.03 8.32 -15.08
C ARG A 296 -16.51 8.71 -15.24
N PRO A 297 -16.83 9.92 -15.72
CA PRO A 297 -18.21 10.22 -16.13
C PRO A 297 -18.62 9.27 -17.26
N PRO A 298 -19.90 8.86 -17.34
CA PRO A 298 -20.35 7.95 -18.38
C PRO A 298 -19.99 8.52 -19.75
N ALA A 299 -19.33 7.70 -20.57
CA ALA A 299 -18.95 8.07 -21.93
C ALA A 299 -20.23 8.41 -22.72
N GLY A 300 -20.53 9.71 -22.84
CA GLY A 300 -21.77 10.18 -23.45
C GLY A 300 -22.19 11.60 -23.12
N ALA A 301 -21.65 12.24 -22.07
CA ALA A 301 -21.91 13.66 -21.84
C ALA A 301 -21.11 14.51 -22.84
N ARG A 302 -21.74 14.83 -23.97
CA ARG A 302 -21.28 15.92 -24.83
C ARG A 302 -21.28 17.21 -23.99
N PRO A 303 -20.25 18.07 -24.11
CA PRO A 303 -20.35 19.43 -23.62
C PRO A 303 -21.30 20.16 -24.58
N ASP A 304 -22.55 20.32 -24.16
CA ASP A 304 -23.46 21.24 -24.83
C ASP A 304 -23.03 22.69 -24.54
N ALA A 305 -23.13 23.47 -25.62
CA ALA A 305 -22.67 24.85 -25.80
C ALA A 305 -23.39 25.89 -24.93
#